data_AF-A0A535CGW9-F1
#
_entry.id   AF-A0A535CGW9-F1
#
_cell.length_a   1.000
_cell.length_b   1.000
_cell.length_c   1.000
_cell.angle_alpha   90.00
_cell.angle_beta   90.00
_cell.angle_gamma   90.00
#
_symmetry.space_group_name_H-M   'P 1'
#
loop_
_entity.id
_entity.type
_entity.pdbx_description
1 polymer ?
#
loop_
_entity_poly.entity_id
_entity_poly.type
_entity_poly.pdbx_seq_one_letter_code
_entity_poly.pdbx_strand_id
1 'polypeptide(L)'
;MRVGVLICYDLRFPEAARVCALDGADLIALPTNWPVGVEFHPELFAPARAAENHCYVLASDRVGKERETTFLGRSILVDYEGRRLATASDVDEQVLVGEVEPEKARATHVRRRPGEHEWDTIADRRPGLYERLLAPGTDRQHPPNATLYSGDVVE
;
A
#
# COMPACT_ATOMS: atom_id res chain seq x y z
N MET A 1 7.26 15.76 -4.74
CA MET A 1 6.83 14.50 -4.12
C MET A 1 5.31 14.50 -4.01
N ARG A 2 4.65 13.40 -4.35
CA ARG A 2 3.21 13.14 -4.21
C ARG A 2 3.02 12.03 -3.19
N VAL A 3 2.06 12.22 -2.30
CA VAL A 3 1.78 11.28 -1.20
C VAL A 3 0.37 10.73 -1.37
N GLY A 4 0.27 9.41 -1.52
CA GLY A 4 -0.99 8.68 -1.36
C GLY A 4 -1.20 8.32 0.11
N VAL A 5 -2.44 8.14 0.53
CA VAL A 5 -2.76 7.76 1.91
C VAL A 5 -3.67 6.53 1.90
N LEU A 6 -3.26 5.52 2.64
CA LEU A 6 -4.07 4.35 2.98
C LEU A 6 -4.34 4.39 4.48
N ILE A 7 -5.49 3.89 4.93
CA ILE A 7 -5.83 3.89 6.35
C ILE A 7 -5.93 2.45 6.83
N CYS A 8 -4.97 2.05 7.66
CA CYS A 8 -4.93 0.79 8.39
C CYS A 8 -5.33 -0.46 7.56
N TYR A 9 -6.62 -0.79 7.55
CA TYR A 9 -7.20 -1.97 6.93
C TYR A 9 -7.00 -2.00 5.41
N ASP A 10 -6.87 -0.83 4.78
CA ASP A 10 -6.65 -0.69 3.34
C ASP A 10 -5.39 -1.43 2.85
N LEU A 11 -4.35 -1.56 3.70
CA LEU A 11 -3.10 -2.25 3.34
C LEU A 11 -3.34 -3.69 2.87
N ARG A 12 -4.40 -4.33 3.35
CA ARG A 12 -4.73 -5.72 2.99
C ARG A 12 -5.10 -5.89 1.53
N PHE A 13 -5.57 -4.82 0.88
CA PHE A 13 -6.06 -4.86 -0.49
C PHE A 13 -5.02 -4.29 -1.44
N PRO A 14 -4.46 -5.08 -2.37
CA PRO A 14 -3.47 -4.59 -3.33
C PRO A 14 -4.03 -3.47 -4.22
N GLU A 15 -5.34 -3.47 -4.49
CA GLU A 15 -6.02 -2.50 -5.35
C GLU A 15 -5.91 -1.08 -4.82
N ALA A 16 -6.04 -0.88 -3.50
CA ALA A 16 -6.00 0.45 -2.90
C ALA A 16 -4.63 1.12 -3.11
N ALA A 17 -3.54 0.39 -2.86
CA ALA A 17 -2.19 0.87 -3.12
C ALA A 17 -1.95 1.12 -4.62
N ARG A 18 -2.53 0.28 -5.49
CA ARG A 18 -2.45 0.45 -6.93
C ARG A 18 -3.11 1.74 -7.40
N VAL A 19 -4.28 2.09 -6.85
CA VAL A 19 -4.95 3.34 -7.18
C VAL A 19 -4.07 4.53 -6.82
N CYS A 20 -3.50 4.58 -5.60
CA CYS A 20 -2.57 5.64 -5.21
C CYS A 20 -1.39 5.78 -6.18
N ALA A 21 -0.81 4.66 -6.61
CA ALA A 21 0.32 4.67 -7.54
C ALA A 21 -0.06 5.15 -8.95
N LEU A 22 -1.25 4.77 -9.45
CA LEU A 22 -1.76 5.25 -10.73
C LEU A 22 -2.09 6.76 -10.70
N ASP A 23 -2.46 7.30 -9.54
CA ASP A 23 -2.61 8.74 -9.32
C ASP A 23 -1.24 9.47 -9.16
N GLY A 24 -0.15 8.70 -9.22
CA GLY A 24 1.23 9.19 -9.25
C GLY A 24 1.87 9.35 -7.88
N ALA A 25 1.42 8.62 -6.86
CA ALA A 25 2.07 8.60 -5.56
C ALA A 25 3.54 8.16 -5.68
N ASP A 26 4.44 8.91 -5.03
CA ASP A 26 5.83 8.49 -4.85
C ASP A 26 5.99 7.72 -3.54
N LEU A 27 5.18 8.08 -2.55
CA LEU A 27 5.12 7.48 -1.23
C LEU A 27 3.66 7.25 -0.83
N ILE A 28 3.39 6.12 -0.19
CA ILE A 28 2.13 5.81 0.46
C ILE A 28 2.32 5.94 1.96
N ALA A 29 1.63 6.90 2.58
CA ALA A 29 1.54 7.02 4.02
C ALA A 29 0.42 6.10 4.55
N LEU A 30 0.72 5.36 5.61
CA LEU A 30 -0.19 4.39 6.22
C LEU A 30 -0.26 4.58 7.74
N PRO A 31 -1.11 5.50 8.25
CA PRO A 31 -1.50 5.48 9.65
C PRO A 31 -2.25 4.18 9.98
N THR A 32 -1.87 3.50 11.05
CA THR A 32 -2.43 2.20 11.42
C THR A 32 -2.46 1.96 12.92
N ASN A 33 -3.15 0.87 13.30
CA ASN A 33 -3.37 0.38 14.66
C ASN A 33 -3.32 -1.16 14.61
N TRP A 34 -2.18 -1.75 14.29
CA TRP A 34 -2.05 -3.20 14.17
C TRP A 34 -2.03 -3.86 15.55
N PRO A 35 -2.94 -4.80 15.84
CA PRO A 35 -2.82 -5.60 17.06
C PRO A 35 -1.66 -6.60 16.95
N VAL A 36 -1.15 -7.06 18.09
CA VAL A 36 -0.28 -8.25 18.12
C VAL A 36 -1.00 -9.44 17.44
N GLY A 37 -0.25 -10.25 16.67
CA GLY A 37 -0.78 -11.36 15.88
C GLY A 37 -1.03 -11.04 14.40
N VAL A 38 -0.69 -9.83 13.96
CA VAL A 38 -0.73 -9.47 12.53
C VAL A 38 0.62 -8.99 11.98
N GLU A 39 1.70 -9.58 12.47
CA GLU A 39 3.10 -9.26 12.15
C GLU A 39 3.39 -9.24 10.64
N PHE A 40 2.62 -10.01 9.86
CA PHE A 40 2.68 -10.01 8.40
C PHE A 40 2.34 -8.65 7.76
N HIS A 41 1.71 -7.69 8.46
CA HIS A 41 1.43 -6.36 7.91
C HIS A 41 2.72 -5.57 7.65
N PRO A 42 3.54 -5.27 8.67
CA PRO A 42 4.85 -4.66 8.44
C PRO A 42 5.80 -5.63 7.75
N GLU A 43 5.62 -6.95 7.92
CA GLU A 43 6.62 -7.90 7.44
C GLU A 43 6.51 -8.30 5.97
N LEU A 44 5.28 -8.31 5.44
CA LEU A 44 4.97 -8.79 4.10
C LEU A 44 4.16 -7.77 3.33
N PHE A 45 3.03 -7.29 3.87
CA PHE A 45 2.12 -6.46 3.10
C PHE A 45 2.68 -5.09 2.78
N ALA A 46 3.26 -4.37 3.74
CA ALA A 46 3.87 -3.07 3.46
C ALA A 46 5.01 -3.18 2.41
N PRO A 47 5.97 -4.12 2.54
CA PRO A 47 6.94 -4.42 1.48
C PRO A 47 6.32 -4.76 0.12
N ALA A 48 5.29 -5.61 0.10
CA ALA A 48 4.62 -6.00 -1.14
C ALA A 48 3.93 -4.81 -1.81
N ARG A 49 3.20 -3.97 -1.05
CA ARG A 49 2.56 -2.76 -1.60
C ARG A 49 3.57 -1.78 -2.15
N ALA A 50 4.74 -1.66 -1.53
CA ALA A 50 5.81 -0.83 -2.04
C ALA A 50 6.34 -1.36 -3.37
N ALA A 51 6.77 -2.63 -3.40
CA ALA A 51 7.40 -3.25 -4.56
C ALA A 51 6.47 -3.40 -5.77
N GLU A 52 5.22 -3.83 -5.56
CA GLU A 52 4.26 -4.05 -6.65
C GLU A 52 3.88 -2.72 -7.33
N ASN A 53 3.89 -1.62 -6.57
CA ASN A 53 3.45 -0.31 -7.03
C ASN A 53 4.59 0.66 -7.36
N HIS A 54 5.84 0.26 -7.09
CA HIS A 54 7.02 1.09 -7.26
C HIS A 54 6.92 2.42 -6.50
N CYS A 55 6.39 2.37 -5.29
CA CYS A 55 6.26 3.51 -4.37
C CYS A 55 6.97 3.20 -3.07
N TYR A 56 7.44 4.23 -2.36
CA TYR A 56 7.79 4.07 -0.95
C TYR A 56 6.53 3.80 -0.12
N VAL A 57 6.67 3.09 1.00
CA VAL A 57 5.60 2.94 2.00
C VAL A 57 6.12 3.37 3.37
N LEU A 58 5.43 4.31 4.01
CA LEU A 58 5.68 4.71 5.39
C LEU A 58 4.46 4.36 6.24
N ALA A 59 4.56 3.28 7.01
CA ALA A 59 3.53 2.91 7.96
C ALA A 59 3.86 3.44 9.35
N SER A 60 2.90 4.11 9.97
CA SER A 60 2.98 4.59 11.34
C SER A 60 1.95 3.84 12.17
N ASP A 61 2.42 2.88 12.95
CA ASP A 61 1.61 2.17 13.93
C ASP A 61 1.85 2.74 15.32
N ARG A 62 0.91 2.48 16.24
CA ARG A 62 1.04 2.86 17.63
C ARG A 62 1.63 1.72 18.47
N VAL A 63 2.24 2.10 19.59
CA VAL A 63 2.65 1.17 20.65
C VAL A 63 1.68 1.22 21.84
N GLY A 64 1.83 0.29 22.77
CA GLY A 64 1.10 0.25 24.02
C GLY A 64 -0.18 -0.59 23.99
N LYS A 65 -0.97 -0.49 25.07
CA LYS A 65 -2.20 -1.24 25.27
C LYS A 65 -3.38 -0.29 25.46
N GLU A 66 -4.46 -0.53 24.73
CA GLU A 66 -5.74 0.13 24.93
C GLU A 66 -6.82 -0.93 25.17
N ARG A 67 -7.45 -0.89 26.35
CA ARG A 67 -8.39 -1.92 26.80
C ARG A 67 -7.76 -3.32 26.69
N GLU A 68 -8.35 -4.23 25.93
CA GLU A 68 -7.83 -5.60 25.73
C GLU A 68 -6.91 -5.74 24.52
N THR A 69 -6.60 -4.65 23.81
CA THR A 69 -5.79 -4.68 22.59
C THR A 69 -4.39 -4.13 22.87
N THR A 70 -3.38 -4.97 22.68
CA THR A 70 -1.98 -4.55 22.61
C THR A 70 -1.62 -4.32 21.15
N PHE A 71 -1.04 -3.17 20.85
CA PHE A 71 -0.61 -2.81 19.50
C PHE A 71 0.82 -3.28 19.22
N LEU A 72 1.10 -3.55 17.96
CA LEU A 72 2.33 -4.17 17.49
C LEU A 72 3.49 -3.17 17.44
N GLY A 73 3.22 -1.88 17.24
CA GLY A 73 4.27 -0.92 16.93
C GLY A 73 4.88 -1.25 15.56
N ARG A 74 6.20 -1.31 15.46
CA ARG A 74 6.90 -1.66 14.21
C ARG A 74 6.51 -0.77 13.03
N SER A 75 6.31 0.52 13.29
CA SER A 75 6.28 1.53 12.23
C SER A 75 7.46 1.30 11.29
N ILE A 76 7.24 1.40 9.98
CA ILE A 76 8.21 0.93 8.98
C ILE A 76 8.27 1.88 7.79
N LEU A 77 9.49 2.13 7.32
CA LEU A 77 9.76 2.76 6.04
C LEU A 77 10.30 1.70 5.08
N VAL A 78 9.68 1.58 3.91
CA VAL A 78 10.04 0.64 2.85
C VAL A 78 10.32 1.40 1.57
N ASP A 79 11.39 1.03 0.86
CA ASP A 79 11.73 1.54 -0.46
C ASP A 79 10.80 1.01 -1.56
N TYR A 80 10.90 1.63 -2.74
CA TYR A 80 10.13 1.30 -3.95
C TYR A 80 10.41 -0.10 -4.53
N GLU A 81 11.43 -0.82 -4.04
CA GLU A 81 11.72 -2.21 -4.39
C GLU A 81 11.26 -3.21 -3.31
N GLY A 82 10.61 -2.73 -2.24
CA GLY A 82 10.14 -3.54 -1.12
C GLY A 82 11.18 -3.80 -0.04
N ARG A 83 12.34 -3.13 -0.06
CA ARG A 83 13.35 -3.25 0.99
C ARG A 83 13.01 -2.36 2.16
N ARG A 84 13.18 -2.89 3.36
CA ARG A 84 12.97 -2.15 4.60
C ARG A 84 14.15 -1.22 4.83
N LEU A 85 13.90 0.07 4.91
CA LEU A 85 14.91 1.09 5.18
C LEU A 85 15.04 1.37 6.67
N ALA A 86 13.92 1.36 7.40
CA ALA A 86 13.91 1.58 8.84
C ALA A 86 12.68 0.91 9.48
N THR A 87 12.82 0.48 10.74
CA THR A 87 11.75 -0.10 11.56
C THR A 87 11.84 0.49 12.97
N ALA A 88 10.69 0.85 13.54
CA ALA A 88 10.57 1.36 14.91
C ALA A 88 10.39 0.23 15.93
N SER A 89 10.51 0.58 17.22
CA SER A 89 10.26 -0.32 18.36
C SER A 89 8.85 -0.93 18.33
N ASP A 90 8.75 -2.14 18.87
CA ASP A 90 7.48 -2.84 19.11
C ASP A 90 6.75 -2.26 20.35
N VAL A 91 7.49 -1.61 21.25
CA VAL A 91 7.00 -1.27 22.60
C VAL A 91 7.20 0.18 23.01
N ASP A 92 8.21 0.87 22.46
CA ASP A 92 8.56 2.24 22.85
C ASP A 92 8.06 3.26 21.84
N GLU A 93 7.64 4.42 22.34
CA GLU A 93 7.36 5.57 21.47
C GLU A 93 8.64 6.01 20.75
N GLN A 94 8.56 6.17 19.43
CA GLN A 94 9.72 6.47 18.62
C GLN A 94 9.35 7.35 17.42
N VAL A 95 10.25 8.27 17.07
CA VAL A 95 10.23 8.97 15.77
C VAL A 95 11.09 8.18 14.79
N LEU A 96 10.47 7.65 13.75
CA LEU A 96 11.17 6.99 12.63
C LEU A 96 11.48 8.02 11.55
N VAL A 97 12.74 8.13 11.15
CA VAL A 97 13.20 9.04 10.09
C VAL A 97 13.91 8.23 9.03
N GLY A 98 13.70 8.59 7.77
CA GLY A 98 14.46 8.03 6.65
C GLY A 98 14.38 8.94 5.43
N GLU A 99 15.30 8.71 4.50
CA GLU A 99 15.41 9.46 3.26
C GLU A 99 14.59 8.80 2.16
N VAL A 100 13.93 9.64 1.35
CA VAL A 100 13.13 9.21 0.21
C VAL A 100 13.57 9.99 -1.02
N GLU A 101 13.70 9.28 -2.14
CA GLU A 101 14.13 9.80 -3.43
C GLU A 101 12.99 9.59 -4.43
N PRO A 102 12.03 10.54 -4.53
CA PRO A 102 10.82 10.38 -5.33
C PRO A 102 11.09 10.03 -6.80
N GLU A 103 12.18 10.51 -7.36
CA GLU A 103 12.63 10.18 -8.71
C GLU A 103 12.87 8.68 -8.92
N LYS A 104 13.34 7.97 -7.89
CA LYS A 104 13.51 6.52 -7.96
C LYS A 104 12.15 5.82 -8.00
N ALA A 105 11.17 6.26 -7.21
CA ALA A 105 9.80 5.74 -7.28
C ALA A 105 9.14 5.99 -8.65
N ARG A 106 9.44 7.11 -9.33
CA ARG A 106 8.93 7.37 -10.69
C ARG A 106 9.58 6.52 -11.78
N ALA A 107 10.72 5.89 -11.52
CA ALA A 107 11.45 5.09 -12.51
C ALA A 107 10.84 3.67 -12.66
N THR A 108 9.55 3.60 -13.02
CA THR A 108 8.74 2.37 -13.02
C THR A 108 9.22 1.30 -13.99
N HIS A 109 9.95 1.71 -15.04
CA HIS A 109 10.65 0.83 -15.97
C HIS A 109 11.97 0.37 -15.36
N VAL A 110 11.94 -0.80 -14.74
CA VAL A 110 13.09 -1.43 -14.08
C VAL A 110 13.91 -2.20 -15.10
N ARG A 111 15.22 -1.91 -15.17
CA ARG A 111 16.18 -2.58 -16.06
C ARG A 111 17.26 -3.28 -15.25
N ARG A 112 17.07 -4.57 -14.96
CA ARG A 112 18.09 -5.38 -14.24
C ARG A 112 19.21 -5.83 -15.17
N ARG A 113 18.85 -6.25 -16.38
CA ARG A 113 19.78 -6.56 -17.48
C ARG A 113 19.19 -5.99 -18.76
N PRO A 114 19.80 -4.93 -19.32
CA PRO A 114 19.19 -4.24 -20.44
C PRO A 114 18.93 -5.16 -21.64
N GLY A 115 17.70 -5.16 -22.15
CA GLY A 115 17.26 -6.02 -23.26
C GLY A 115 17.01 -7.50 -22.92
N GLU A 116 17.28 -7.96 -21.69
CA GLU A 116 17.08 -9.35 -21.27
C GLU A 116 16.11 -9.50 -20.10
N HIS A 117 16.20 -8.60 -19.12
CA HIS A 117 15.41 -8.64 -17.89
C HIS A 117 15.03 -7.22 -17.50
N GLU A 118 13.93 -6.77 -18.12
CA GLU A 118 13.30 -5.47 -17.92
C GLU A 118 11.79 -5.67 -17.76
N TRP A 119 11.16 -4.79 -17.00
CA TRP A 119 9.70 -4.71 -16.88
C TRP A 119 9.30 -3.30 -16.44
N ASP A 120 8.07 -2.91 -16.71
CA ASP A 120 7.47 -1.69 -16.18
C ASP A 120 6.30 -2.04 -15.25
N THR A 121 6.44 -1.68 -13.97
CA THR A 121 5.44 -1.96 -12.92
C THR A 121 4.07 -1.31 -13.15
N ILE A 122 3.99 -0.29 -14.00
CA ILE A 122 2.75 0.39 -14.36
C ILE A 122 2.34 0.07 -15.80
N ALA A 123 3.27 0.17 -16.75
CA ALA A 123 2.97 0.08 -18.18
C ALA A 123 2.74 -1.36 -18.68
N ASP A 124 3.33 -2.37 -18.05
CA ASP A 124 3.15 -3.78 -18.46
C ASP A 124 1.82 -4.39 -17.98
N ARG A 125 1.07 -3.65 -17.16
CA ARG A 125 -0.26 -4.06 -16.70
C ARG A 125 -1.20 -4.28 -17.89
N ARG A 126 -2.21 -5.14 -17.68
CA ARG A 126 -3.22 -5.46 -18.70
C ARG A 126 -4.63 -5.15 -18.16
N PRO A 127 -5.04 -3.87 -18.06
CA PRO A 127 -6.30 -3.46 -17.44
C PRO A 127 -7.55 -4.17 -17.96
N GLY A 128 -7.60 -4.49 -19.25
CA GLY A 128 -8.72 -5.24 -19.85
C GLY A 128 -8.89 -6.67 -19.32
N LEU A 129 -7.90 -7.23 -18.62
CA LEU A 129 -8.02 -8.52 -17.93
C LEU A 129 -8.51 -8.40 -16.48
N TYR A 130 -8.67 -7.17 -15.96
CA TYR A 130 -8.98 -6.90 -14.56
C TYR A 130 -10.45 -6.53 -14.32
N GLU A 131 -11.31 -6.62 -15.33
CA GLU A 131 -12.73 -6.26 -15.24
C GLU A 131 -13.45 -6.98 -14.09
N ARG A 132 -13.00 -8.19 -13.74
CA ARG A 132 -13.54 -8.97 -12.63
C ARG A 132 -13.37 -8.31 -11.26
N LEU A 133 -12.42 -7.38 -11.10
CA LEU A 133 -12.25 -6.58 -9.87
C LEU A 133 -13.37 -5.54 -9.69
N LEU A 134 -14.04 -5.15 -10.77
CA LEU A 134 -15.11 -4.14 -10.77
C LEU A 134 -16.51 -4.75 -10.89
N ALA A 135 -16.60 -6.08 -11.03
CA ALA A 135 -17.88 -6.75 -11.20
C ALA A 135 -18.75 -6.64 -9.93
N PRO A 136 -20.09 -6.53 -10.05
CA PRO A 136 -20.99 -6.63 -8.91
C PRO A 136 -20.87 -8.00 -8.21
N GLY A 137 -21.21 -8.06 -6.92
CA GLY A 137 -21.16 -9.27 -6.10
C GLY A 137 -19.80 -9.61 -5.49
N THR A 138 -18.84 -8.68 -5.58
CA THR A 138 -17.42 -8.95 -5.29
C THR A 138 -16.91 -8.27 -4.03
N ASP A 139 -17.68 -7.34 -3.50
CA ASP A 139 -17.45 -6.71 -2.22
C ASP A 139 -18.75 -6.68 -1.39
N ARG A 140 -18.64 -6.32 -0.10
CA ARG A 140 -19.79 -6.28 0.81
C ARG A 140 -20.79 -5.17 0.50
N GLN A 141 -20.38 -4.12 -0.19
CA GLN A 141 -21.22 -2.96 -0.55
C GLN A 141 -22.05 -3.25 -1.81
N HIS A 142 -21.57 -4.13 -2.68
CA HIS A 142 -22.23 -4.57 -3.91
C HIS A 142 -22.45 -6.09 -3.89
N PRO A 143 -23.38 -6.63 -3.09
CA PRO A 143 -23.72 -8.06 -3.12
C PRO A 143 -24.27 -8.49 -4.51
N PRO A 144 -24.35 -9.80 -4.81
CA PRO A 144 -24.74 -10.32 -6.13
C PRO A 144 -26.09 -9.82 -6.67
N ASN A 145 -26.96 -9.32 -5.79
CA ASN A 145 -28.28 -8.77 -6.12
C ASN A 145 -28.36 -7.25 -5.91
N ALA A 146 -27.25 -6.56 -5.63
CA ALA A 146 -27.25 -5.11 -5.56
C ALA A 146 -27.40 -4.53 -6.96
N THR A 147 -28.45 -3.74 -7.16
CA THR A 147 -28.53 -2.83 -8.29
C THR A 147 -27.35 -1.88 -8.16
N LEU A 148 -26.49 -1.83 -9.19
CA LEU A 148 -25.40 -0.86 -9.26
C LEU A 148 -25.98 0.52 -8.92
N TYR A 149 -25.38 1.22 -7.95
CA TYR A 149 -25.70 2.61 -7.70
C TYR A 149 -25.39 3.37 -9.00
N SER A 150 -26.39 3.61 -9.84
CA SER A 150 -26.28 4.53 -10.96
C SER A 150 -26.07 5.90 -10.33
N GLY A 151 -24.82 6.36 -10.33
CA GLY A 151 -24.41 7.66 -9.82
C GLY A 151 -24.94 8.84 -10.64
N ASP A 152 -26.21 8.79 -11.05
CA ASP A 152 -26.94 9.94 -11.53
C ASP A 152 -27.26 10.80 -10.30
N VAL A 153 -26.31 11.65 -9.95
CA VAL A 153 -26.63 12.88 -9.24
C VAL A 153 -27.43 13.72 -10.24
N VAL A 154 -28.75 13.68 -10.13
CA VAL A 154 -29.61 14.68 -10.76
C VAL A 154 -29.34 15.99 -10.03
N GLU A 155 -28.77 16.96 -10.75
CA GLU A 155 -28.63 18.37 -10.30
C GLU A 155 -29.98 18.98 -9.89
#